data_AF-A0A133NNZ4-F1
#
_entry.id   AF-A0A133NNZ4-F1
#
_cell.length_a   1.000
_cell.length_b   1.000
_cell.length_c   1.000
_cell.angle_alpha   90.00
_cell.angle_beta   90.00
_cell.angle_gamma   90.00
#
_symmetry.space_group_name_H-M   'P 1'
#
loop_
_entity.id
_entity.type
_entity.pdbx_description
1 polymer ?
#
loop_
_entity_poly.entity_id
_entity_poly.type
_entity_poly.pdbx_seq_one_letter_code
_entity_poly.pdbx_strand_id
1 'polypeptide(L)'
;MSTVKRVAYAILQHYGAMSHERLELFTYYSYAHYLSSTNLNLFSNGFQAWKNGPVCLELFNSCLFSLDLVCAQNIILSPCEFSKTFECSMLREIYSVCDVLDNFSTASLGVRVRSELPWVDARKGVGRDCACDVEISHKLIHDYYAKHPVVNVSEVVLHSNRSENGIRVLKGVRLKSLKNAEDERRRALDEAYAMSNISQHARLVEENILNSISRLREFNNLEDDSSRSRARLIARRFSRQICECERQAVRRENLQKNLDLLKKQTNADAKDADDADAKPNA
;
A
#
# COMPACT_ATOMS: atom_id res chain seq x y z
N MET A 1 -13.41 13.48 2.12
CA MET A 1 -12.09 14.13 1.95
C MET A 1 -11.11 13.12 1.35
N SER A 2 -10.23 13.55 0.45
CA SER A 2 -9.17 12.70 -0.13
C SER A 2 -7.91 12.72 0.73
N THR A 3 -6.88 11.96 0.34
CA THR A 3 -5.52 12.04 0.90
C THR A 3 -4.56 12.52 -0.19
N VAL A 4 -3.44 13.12 0.20
CA VAL A 4 -2.43 13.62 -0.75
C VAL A 4 -1.89 12.49 -1.63
N LYS A 5 -1.63 11.32 -1.05
CA LYS A 5 -1.18 10.11 -1.77
C LYS A 5 -2.18 9.68 -2.84
N ARG A 6 -3.49 9.69 -2.54
CA ARG A 6 -4.52 9.34 -3.52
C ARG A 6 -4.56 10.33 -4.68
N VAL A 7 -4.38 11.63 -4.41
CA VAL A 7 -4.33 12.67 -5.46
C VAL A 7 -3.09 12.47 -6.33
N ALA A 8 -1.91 12.31 -5.73
CA ALA A 8 -0.67 12.02 -6.43
C ALA A 8 -0.78 10.75 -7.29
N TYR A 9 -1.31 9.66 -6.73
CA TYR A 9 -1.59 8.42 -7.47
C TYR A 9 -2.52 8.66 -8.68
N ALA A 10 -3.60 9.42 -8.50
CA ALA A 10 -4.54 9.72 -9.58
C ALA A 10 -3.92 10.57 -10.71
N ILE A 11 -3.03 11.51 -10.36
CA ILE A 11 -2.26 12.32 -11.32
C ILE A 11 -1.29 11.42 -12.09
N LEU A 12 -0.48 10.64 -11.40
CA LEU A 12 0.51 9.74 -12.00
C LEU A 12 -0.12 8.66 -12.89
N GLN A 13 -1.29 8.13 -12.51
CA GLN A 13 -2.03 7.16 -13.33
C GLN A 13 -2.51 7.78 -14.66
N HIS A 14 -2.84 9.07 -14.69
CA HIS A 14 -3.39 9.70 -15.88
C HIS A 14 -2.34 10.39 -16.76
N TYR A 15 -1.38 11.09 -16.15
CA TYR A 15 -0.35 11.88 -16.83
C TYR A 15 1.00 11.15 -16.94
N GLY A 16 1.14 9.99 -16.31
CA GLY A 16 2.36 9.19 -16.36
C GLY A 16 3.40 9.60 -15.33
N ALA A 17 4.57 8.99 -15.44
CA ALA A 17 5.69 9.22 -14.53
C ALA A 17 6.25 10.63 -14.68
N MET A 18 6.61 11.26 -13.56
CA MET A 18 7.17 12.61 -13.56
C MET A 18 8.18 12.81 -12.44
N SER A 19 8.98 13.88 -12.52
CA SER A 19 9.89 14.23 -11.44
C SER A 19 9.12 14.58 -10.18
N HIS A 20 9.77 14.37 -9.04
CA HIS A 20 9.22 14.69 -7.73
C HIS A 20 8.74 16.15 -7.63
N GLU A 21 9.57 17.10 -8.09
CA GLU A 21 9.25 18.52 -8.10
C GLU A 21 7.99 18.84 -8.93
N ARG A 22 7.81 18.15 -10.07
CA ARG A 22 6.64 18.33 -10.91
C ARG A 22 5.38 17.81 -10.23
N LEU A 23 5.47 16.67 -9.56
CA LEU A 23 4.35 16.06 -8.84
C LEU A 23 3.91 16.94 -7.65
N GLU A 24 4.85 17.50 -6.88
CA GLU A 24 4.56 18.46 -5.80
C GLU A 24 3.84 19.70 -6.34
N LEU A 25 4.32 20.27 -7.45
CA LEU A 25 3.68 21.44 -8.08
C LEU A 25 2.28 21.11 -8.60
N PHE A 26 2.10 19.97 -9.27
CA PHE A 26 0.79 19.54 -9.77
C PHE A 26 -0.19 19.34 -8.62
N THR A 27 0.27 18.74 -7.52
CA THR A 27 -0.54 18.50 -6.32
C THR A 27 -0.89 19.82 -5.61
N TYR A 28 0.06 20.73 -5.48
CA TYR A 28 -0.15 22.06 -4.89
C TYR A 28 -1.15 22.90 -5.68
N TYR A 29 -1.00 23.01 -6.99
CA TYR A 29 -1.95 23.77 -7.82
C TYR A 29 -3.34 23.12 -7.85
N SER A 30 -3.42 21.78 -7.83
CA SER A 30 -4.71 21.08 -7.72
C SER A 30 -5.40 21.37 -6.39
N TYR A 31 -4.63 21.38 -5.30
CA TYR A 31 -5.12 21.76 -3.97
C TYR A 31 -5.60 23.22 -3.95
N ALA A 32 -4.80 24.14 -4.47
CA ALA A 32 -5.08 25.56 -4.52
C ALA A 32 -6.34 25.91 -5.33
N HIS A 33 -6.48 25.31 -6.52
CA HIS A 33 -7.66 25.47 -7.37
C HIS A 33 -8.90 24.89 -6.71
N TYR A 34 -8.81 23.68 -6.15
CA TYR A 34 -9.95 23.06 -5.47
C TYR A 34 -10.39 23.86 -4.24
N LEU A 35 -9.43 24.33 -3.43
CA LEU A 35 -9.69 25.14 -2.25
C LEU A 35 -10.38 26.46 -2.61
N SER A 36 -9.84 27.20 -3.59
CA SER A 36 -10.39 28.50 -4.00
C SER A 36 -11.74 28.40 -4.72
N SER A 37 -12.02 27.31 -5.44
CA SER A 37 -13.28 27.12 -6.16
C SER A 37 -14.41 26.58 -5.27
N THR A 38 -14.09 25.69 -4.32
CA THR A 38 -15.10 24.99 -3.52
C THR A 38 -15.19 25.47 -2.07
N ASN A 39 -14.22 26.26 -1.59
CA ASN A 39 -14.00 26.56 -0.18
C ASN A 39 -13.75 25.31 0.70
N LEU A 40 -13.41 24.18 0.10
CA LEU A 40 -13.15 22.91 0.79
C LEU A 40 -11.71 22.44 0.56
N ASN A 41 -11.12 21.81 1.57
CA ASN A 41 -9.80 21.21 1.45
C ASN A 41 -9.86 19.91 0.62
N LEU A 42 -9.02 19.80 -0.40
CA LEU A 42 -8.90 18.59 -1.23
C LEU A 42 -8.43 17.39 -0.40
N PHE A 43 -7.48 17.63 0.50
CA PHE A 43 -6.94 16.74 1.53
C PHE A 43 -6.52 17.55 2.76
N SER A 44 -6.17 16.88 3.87
CA SER A 44 -5.90 17.56 5.15
C SER A 44 -4.50 18.15 5.30
N ASN A 45 -3.53 17.69 4.52
CA ASN A 45 -2.13 18.12 4.60
C ASN A 45 -1.92 19.54 4.07
N GLY A 46 -1.00 20.27 4.70
CA GLY A 46 -0.49 21.55 4.20
C GLY A 46 0.79 21.41 3.37
N PHE A 47 1.30 22.56 2.95
CA PHE A 47 2.54 22.69 2.17
C PHE A 47 3.52 23.59 2.89
N GLN A 48 4.79 23.19 2.94
CA GLN A 48 5.88 24.02 3.46
C GLN A 48 6.52 24.84 2.34
N ALA A 49 6.95 26.07 2.63
CA ALA A 49 7.48 26.99 1.64
C ALA A 49 8.98 26.78 1.36
N TRP A 50 9.36 25.58 0.90
CA TRP A 50 10.76 25.21 0.63
C TRP A 50 11.40 26.09 -0.46
N LYS A 51 12.74 26.03 -0.54
CA LYS A 51 13.56 26.84 -1.46
C LYS A 51 13.09 26.75 -2.91
N ASN A 52 12.75 25.55 -3.38
CA ASN A 52 12.40 25.31 -4.79
C ASN A 52 10.90 25.46 -5.08
N GLY A 53 10.06 25.60 -4.07
CA GLY A 53 8.61 25.68 -4.22
C GLY A 53 7.87 25.14 -2.99
N PRO A 54 6.53 25.09 -3.03
CA PRO A 54 5.74 24.45 -2.00
C PRO A 54 5.99 22.94 -2.01
N VAL A 55 6.15 22.34 -0.83
CA VAL A 55 6.38 20.89 -0.67
C VAL A 55 5.43 20.36 0.39
N CYS A 56 4.65 19.33 0.05
CA CYS A 56 3.88 18.59 1.03
C CYS A 56 4.75 17.49 1.64
N LEU A 57 5.11 17.64 2.92
CA LEU A 57 6.08 16.73 3.56
C LEU A 57 5.68 15.25 3.49
N GLU A 58 4.38 14.93 3.59
CA GLU A 58 3.90 13.55 3.48
C GLU A 58 4.08 12.98 2.07
N LEU A 59 3.83 13.78 1.04
CA LEU A 59 4.07 13.38 -0.35
C LEU A 59 5.57 13.25 -0.61
N PHE A 60 6.36 14.23 -0.13
CA PHE A 60 7.80 14.23 -0.25
C PHE A 60 8.43 12.95 0.29
N ASN A 61 8.06 12.57 1.52
CA ASN A 61 8.55 11.35 2.15
C ASN A 61 8.08 10.08 1.41
N SER A 62 6.88 10.11 0.82
CA SER A 62 6.38 8.98 0.02
C SER A 62 7.14 8.79 -1.29
N CYS A 63 7.79 9.84 -1.79
CA CYS A 63 8.55 9.83 -3.03
C CYS A 63 10.07 9.70 -2.79
N LEU A 64 10.55 9.76 -1.55
CA LEU A 64 11.98 9.85 -1.20
C LEU A 64 12.83 8.71 -1.79
N PHE A 65 12.27 7.50 -1.80
CA PHE A 65 12.93 6.29 -2.31
C PHE A 65 12.71 6.04 -3.81
N SER A 66 11.99 6.91 -4.48
CA SER A 66 11.84 6.84 -5.93
C SER A 66 13.10 7.41 -6.59
N LEU A 67 13.55 6.79 -7.69
CA LEU A 67 14.58 7.34 -8.56
C LEU A 67 14.12 8.68 -9.17
N ASP A 68 14.87 9.25 -10.11
CA ASP A 68 14.59 10.54 -10.77
C ASP A 68 13.14 10.75 -11.26
N LEU A 69 12.40 9.66 -11.50
CA LEU A 69 10.97 9.66 -11.85
C LEU A 69 10.13 8.88 -10.85
N VAL A 70 9.03 9.51 -10.41
CA VAL A 70 7.98 8.89 -9.61
C VAL A 70 6.92 8.35 -10.56
N CYS A 71 6.59 7.07 -10.45
CA CYS A 71 5.49 6.42 -11.14
C CYS A 71 4.35 6.12 -10.15
N ALA A 72 3.15 5.83 -10.67
CA ALA A 72 2.00 5.54 -9.81
C ALA A 72 2.21 4.32 -8.89
N GLN A 73 3.07 3.36 -9.29
CA GLN A 73 3.43 2.19 -8.49
C GLN A 73 4.31 2.54 -7.29
N ASN A 74 5.01 3.67 -7.31
CA ASN A 74 5.81 4.15 -6.19
C ASN A 74 4.93 4.73 -5.06
N ILE A 75 3.69 5.12 -5.35
CA ILE A 75 2.77 5.64 -4.34
C ILE A 75 2.06 4.47 -3.64
N ILE A 76 2.51 4.17 -2.42
CA ILE A 76 1.92 3.13 -1.58
C ILE A 76 0.65 3.68 -0.93
N LEU A 77 -0.50 3.12 -1.32
CA LEU A 77 -1.80 3.39 -0.71
C LEU A 77 -2.16 2.30 0.29
N SER A 78 -2.65 2.71 1.46
CA SER A 78 -3.21 1.77 2.42
C SER A 78 -4.49 1.09 1.86
N PRO A 79 -4.87 -0.10 2.36
CA PRO A 79 -6.10 -0.78 1.92
C PRO A 79 -7.36 0.10 2.05
N CYS A 80 -7.42 0.95 3.08
CA CYS A 80 -8.54 1.86 3.30
C CYS A 80 -8.54 3.04 2.31
N GLU A 81 -7.38 3.51 1.86
CA GLU A 81 -7.28 4.54 0.83
C GLU A 81 -7.64 3.98 -0.55
N PHE A 82 -7.16 2.77 -0.86
CA PHE A 82 -7.42 2.12 -2.14
C PHE A 82 -8.89 1.74 -2.33
N SER A 83 -9.57 1.33 -1.25
CA SER A 83 -10.99 0.98 -1.26
C SER A 83 -11.93 2.19 -1.33
N LYS A 84 -11.46 3.43 -1.14
CA LYS A 84 -12.30 4.63 -1.26
C LYS A 84 -12.42 5.08 -2.70
N THR A 85 -13.64 5.37 -3.16
CA THR A 85 -13.88 5.99 -4.47
C THR A 85 -13.51 7.46 -4.41
N PHE A 86 -12.97 7.95 -5.52
CA PHE A 86 -12.92 9.38 -5.75
C PHE A 86 -14.29 9.86 -6.20
N GLU A 87 -14.70 11.04 -5.73
CA GLU A 87 -15.82 11.74 -6.32
C GLU A 87 -15.43 12.20 -7.73
N CYS A 88 -16.32 12.04 -8.71
CA CYS A 88 -15.97 12.35 -10.10
C CYS A 88 -15.76 13.85 -10.32
N SER A 89 -16.52 14.69 -9.62
CA SER A 89 -16.34 16.15 -9.56
C SER A 89 -14.91 16.52 -9.15
N MET A 90 -14.43 15.94 -8.03
CA MET A 90 -13.08 16.16 -7.52
C MET A 90 -11.99 15.78 -8.53
N LEU A 91 -12.11 14.62 -9.21
CA LEU A 91 -11.14 14.23 -10.24
C LEU A 91 -11.16 15.16 -11.44
N ARG A 92 -12.33 15.68 -11.83
CA ARG A 92 -12.43 16.65 -12.94
C ARG A 92 -11.66 17.93 -12.61
N GLU A 93 -11.79 18.45 -11.39
CA GLU A 93 -11.01 19.62 -10.97
C GLU A 93 -9.50 19.34 -11.03
N ILE A 94 -9.05 18.21 -10.46
CA ILE A 94 -7.63 17.82 -10.51
C ILE A 94 -7.14 17.73 -11.97
N TYR A 95 -7.86 17.02 -12.84
CA TYR A 95 -7.44 16.83 -14.23
C TYR A 95 -7.55 18.10 -15.06
N SER A 96 -8.50 18.99 -14.79
CA SER A 96 -8.54 20.30 -15.46
C SER A 96 -7.30 21.15 -15.14
N VAL A 97 -6.85 21.12 -13.88
CA VAL A 97 -5.62 21.80 -13.46
C VAL A 97 -4.42 21.17 -14.14
N CYS A 98 -4.28 19.84 -14.05
CA CYS A 98 -3.18 19.14 -14.67
C CYS A 98 -3.12 19.34 -16.20
N ASP A 99 -4.26 19.40 -16.89
CA ASP A 99 -4.33 19.68 -18.33
C ASP A 99 -3.74 21.06 -18.69
N VAL A 100 -3.98 22.08 -17.87
CA VAL A 100 -3.36 23.41 -18.04
C VAL A 100 -1.87 23.36 -17.76
N LEU A 101 -1.48 22.73 -16.65
CA LEU A 101 -0.08 22.67 -16.20
C LEU A 101 0.81 21.80 -17.10
N ASP A 102 0.23 20.83 -17.82
CA ASP A 102 0.97 19.92 -18.69
C ASP A 102 1.77 20.66 -19.76
N ASN A 103 1.25 21.81 -20.21
CA ASN A 103 1.88 22.67 -21.21
C ASN A 103 3.11 23.45 -20.70
N PHE A 104 3.38 23.43 -19.39
CA PHE A 104 4.46 24.16 -18.76
C PHE A 104 5.60 23.23 -18.33
N SER A 105 6.84 23.71 -18.43
CA SER A 105 8.00 23.01 -17.89
C SER A 105 8.03 23.10 -16.36
N THR A 106 8.62 22.11 -15.70
CA THR A 106 8.78 22.12 -14.23
C THR A 106 9.51 23.36 -13.73
N ALA A 107 10.53 23.81 -14.48
CA ALA A 107 11.27 25.03 -14.17
C ALA A 107 10.40 26.28 -14.24
N SER A 108 9.53 26.42 -15.26
CA SER A 108 8.66 27.60 -15.37
C SER A 108 7.59 27.61 -14.29
N LEU A 109 7.02 26.45 -13.95
CA LEU A 109 6.08 26.32 -12.84
C LEU A 109 6.73 26.65 -11.48
N GLY A 110 7.98 26.23 -11.29
CA GLY A 110 8.76 26.58 -10.10
C GLY A 110 9.06 28.08 -10.00
N VAL A 111 9.39 28.74 -11.12
CA VAL A 111 9.56 30.21 -11.13
C VAL A 111 8.24 30.90 -10.80
N ARG A 112 7.15 30.45 -11.41
CA ARG A 112 5.80 31.00 -11.17
C ARG A 112 5.43 30.90 -9.70
N VAL A 113 5.47 29.71 -9.09
CA VAL A 113 4.99 29.53 -7.72
C VAL A 113 5.79 30.35 -6.70
N ARG A 114 7.09 30.54 -6.94
CA ARG A 114 7.96 31.34 -6.07
C ARG A 114 7.74 32.84 -6.19
N SER A 115 7.01 33.29 -7.22
CA SER A 115 6.57 34.69 -7.34
C SER A 115 5.16 34.94 -6.79
N GLU A 116 4.43 33.88 -6.42
CA GLU A 116 3.05 33.97 -5.97
C GLU A 116 2.96 34.27 -4.46
N LEU A 117 1.97 35.07 -4.07
CA LEU A 117 1.84 35.62 -2.73
C LEU A 117 1.89 34.55 -1.60
N PRO A 118 1.20 33.39 -1.70
CA PRO A 118 1.20 32.41 -0.61
C PRO A 118 2.60 31.91 -0.26
N TRP A 119 3.44 31.63 -1.27
CA TRP A 119 4.82 31.18 -1.04
C TRP A 119 5.73 32.31 -0.56
N VAL A 120 5.56 33.51 -1.13
CA VAL A 120 6.36 34.69 -0.75
C VAL A 120 6.10 35.09 0.71
N ASP A 121 4.84 35.07 1.14
CA ASP A 121 4.47 35.44 2.50
C ASP A 121 5.04 34.46 3.54
N ALA A 122 4.91 33.14 3.29
CA ALA A 122 5.46 32.11 4.15
C ALA A 122 7.01 32.18 4.29
N ARG A 123 7.69 32.81 3.33
CA ARG A 123 9.15 33.01 3.35
C ARG A 123 9.58 34.42 3.74
N LYS A 124 8.68 35.24 4.27
CA LYS A 124 9.00 36.60 4.68
C LYS A 124 10.11 36.59 5.75
N GLY A 125 11.22 37.28 5.46
CA GLY A 125 12.39 37.31 6.34
C GLY A 125 13.35 36.14 6.19
N VAL A 126 13.07 35.17 5.29
CA VAL A 126 13.96 34.04 4.99
C VAL A 126 14.79 34.35 3.74
N GLY A 127 16.10 34.07 3.80
CA GLY A 127 16.99 34.24 2.65
C GLY A 127 16.60 33.36 1.45
N ARG A 128 16.95 33.80 0.24
CA ARG A 128 16.58 33.09 -1.01
C ARG A 128 17.07 31.63 -1.03
N ASP A 129 18.27 31.39 -0.52
CA ASP A 129 18.90 30.07 -0.53
C ASP A 129 18.74 29.29 0.78
N CYS A 130 18.06 29.87 1.78
CA CYS A 130 17.84 29.24 3.07
C CYS A 130 16.67 28.24 3.01
N ALA A 131 16.78 27.16 3.78
CA ALA A 131 15.67 26.27 4.05
C ALA A 131 14.53 27.04 4.75
N CYS A 132 13.29 26.63 4.48
CA CYS A 132 12.10 27.17 5.14
C CYS A 132 11.08 26.04 5.25
N ASP A 133 10.71 25.71 6.48
CA ASP A 133 9.75 24.69 6.88
C ASP A 133 8.41 25.30 7.32
N VAL A 134 8.25 26.62 7.17
CA VAL A 134 7.01 27.34 7.47
C VAL A 134 5.89 26.85 6.55
N GLU A 135 4.77 26.46 7.15
CA GLU A 135 3.56 26.05 6.45
C GLU A 135 2.89 27.25 5.76
N ILE A 136 2.56 27.08 4.48
CA ILE A 136 1.85 28.07 3.66
C ILE A 136 0.40 28.12 4.12
N SER A 137 -0.05 29.32 4.48
CA SER A 137 -1.42 29.53 4.97
C SER A 137 -2.48 29.14 3.94
N HIS A 138 -3.36 28.21 4.32
CA HIS A 138 -4.54 27.81 3.55
C HIS A 138 -5.41 29.01 3.17
N LYS A 139 -5.56 29.99 4.07
CA LYS A 139 -6.32 31.21 3.80
C LYS A 139 -5.66 32.04 2.70
N LEU A 140 -4.34 32.17 2.70
CA LEU A 140 -3.63 32.90 1.65
C LEU A 140 -3.68 32.18 0.30
N ILE A 141 -3.55 30.85 0.30
CA ILE A 141 -3.76 30.05 -0.91
C ILE A 141 -5.16 30.33 -1.46
N HIS A 142 -6.19 30.16 -0.64
CA HIS A 142 -7.58 30.42 -1.02
C HIS A 142 -7.76 31.82 -1.61
N ASP A 143 -7.41 32.86 -0.85
CA ASP A 143 -7.66 34.27 -1.22
C ASP A 143 -6.86 34.69 -2.46
N TYR A 144 -5.68 34.11 -2.68
CA TYR A 144 -4.86 34.39 -3.85
C TYR A 144 -5.41 33.74 -5.12
N TYR A 145 -5.68 32.43 -5.10
CA TYR A 145 -6.15 31.72 -6.31
C TYR A 145 -7.63 31.98 -6.63
N ALA A 146 -8.43 32.46 -5.66
CA ALA A 146 -9.76 33.01 -5.95
C ALA A 146 -9.68 34.24 -6.87
N LYS A 147 -8.60 35.03 -6.78
CA LYS A 147 -8.35 36.21 -7.64
C LYS A 147 -7.49 35.88 -8.87
N HIS A 148 -6.69 34.83 -8.80
CA HIS A 148 -5.79 34.38 -9.86
C HIS A 148 -6.03 32.90 -10.15
N PRO A 149 -7.16 32.54 -10.80
CA PRO A 149 -7.50 31.14 -11.05
C PRO A 149 -6.40 30.40 -11.80
N VAL A 150 -6.17 29.13 -11.41
CA VAL A 150 -5.22 28.26 -12.13
C VAL A 150 -5.80 27.88 -13.49
N VAL A 151 -7.10 27.57 -13.52
CA VAL A 151 -7.86 27.25 -14.72
C VAL A 151 -8.79 28.43 -15.02
N ASN A 152 -8.65 29.05 -16.19
CA ASN A 152 -9.54 30.11 -16.63
C ASN A 152 -10.83 29.54 -17.21
N VAL A 153 -11.98 30.13 -16.85
CA VAL A 153 -13.33 29.67 -17.30
C VAL A 153 -13.44 29.59 -18.84
N SER A 154 -12.72 30.44 -19.57
CA SER A 154 -12.64 30.44 -21.03
C SER A 154 -11.80 29.30 -21.63
N GLU A 155 -10.90 28.70 -20.85
CA GLU A 155 -10.12 27.51 -21.21
C GLU A 155 -10.75 26.22 -20.69
N VAL A 156 -11.86 26.31 -19.95
CA VAL A 156 -12.60 25.15 -19.47
C VAL A 156 -13.25 24.48 -20.68
N VAL A 157 -12.52 23.53 -21.26
CA VAL A 157 -13.15 22.41 -21.94
C VAL A 157 -13.84 21.62 -20.83
N LEU A 158 -15.08 22.02 -20.52
CA LEU A 158 -15.98 21.28 -19.64
C LEU A 158 -15.95 19.84 -20.18
N HIS A 159 -15.32 18.95 -19.41
CA HIS A 159 -15.19 17.52 -19.74
C HIS A 159 -14.34 17.26 -20.98
N SER A 160 -13.07 17.70 -20.97
CA SER A 160 -12.10 17.22 -21.97
C SER A 160 -12.20 15.69 -22.05
N ASN A 161 -12.35 15.13 -23.26
CA ASN A 161 -12.41 13.68 -23.45
C ASN A 161 -11.20 12.99 -22.77
N ARG A 162 -10.08 13.70 -22.65
CA ARG A 162 -8.89 13.30 -21.89
C ARG A 162 -9.21 13.06 -20.42
N SER A 163 -9.77 14.05 -19.71
CA SER A 163 -10.13 13.94 -18.29
C SER A 163 -11.13 12.82 -18.01
N GLU A 164 -12.18 12.69 -18.83
CA GLU A 164 -13.19 11.63 -18.68
C GLU A 164 -12.59 10.24 -18.96
N ASN A 165 -11.69 10.12 -19.93
CA ASN A 165 -10.92 8.90 -20.15
C ASN A 165 -10.02 8.58 -18.95
N GLY A 166 -9.36 9.59 -18.36
CA GLY A 166 -8.57 9.43 -17.13
C GLY A 166 -9.38 8.86 -15.97
N ILE A 167 -10.58 9.38 -15.74
CA ILE A 167 -11.50 8.89 -14.70
C ILE A 167 -11.90 7.42 -14.97
N ARG A 168 -12.21 7.08 -16.22
CA ARG A 168 -12.56 5.69 -16.60
C ARG A 168 -11.39 4.74 -16.39
N VAL A 169 -10.19 5.13 -16.80
CA VAL A 169 -8.96 4.34 -16.63
C VAL A 169 -8.68 4.11 -15.13
N LEU A 170 -8.70 5.16 -14.32
CA LEU A 170 -8.45 5.06 -12.87
C LEU A 170 -9.45 4.13 -12.19
N LYS A 171 -10.74 4.23 -12.53
CA LYS A 171 -11.78 3.31 -12.03
C LYS A 171 -11.53 1.87 -12.49
N GLY A 172 -11.13 1.66 -13.74
CA GLY A 172 -10.83 0.35 -14.31
C GLY A 172 -9.63 -0.32 -13.63
N VAL A 173 -8.53 0.40 -13.43
CA VAL A 173 -7.33 -0.08 -12.72
C VAL A 173 -7.70 -0.53 -11.31
N ARG A 174 -8.45 0.31 -10.59
CA ARG A 174 -8.91 -0.02 -9.25
C ARG A 174 -9.81 -1.26 -9.23
N LEU A 175 -10.80 -1.34 -10.12
CA LEU A 175 -11.71 -2.48 -10.18
C LEU A 175 -10.96 -3.79 -10.46
N LYS A 176 -9.96 -3.75 -11.35
CA LYS A 176 -9.09 -4.89 -11.64
C LYS A 176 -8.31 -5.33 -10.40
N SER A 177 -7.71 -4.38 -9.68
CA SER A 177 -6.97 -4.68 -8.45
C SER A 177 -7.87 -5.26 -7.35
N LEU A 178 -9.09 -4.74 -7.18
CA LEU A 178 -10.06 -5.29 -6.22
C LEU A 178 -10.46 -6.74 -6.57
N LYS A 179 -10.69 -7.03 -7.86
CA LYS A 179 -10.96 -8.40 -8.32
C LYS A 179 -9.79 -9.34 -8.03
N ASN A 180 -8.56 -8.91 -8.36
CA ASN A 180 -7.36 -9.71 -8.07
C ASN A 180 -7.22 -10.00 -6.57
N ALA A 181 -7.44 -9.01 -5.71
CA ALA A 181 -7.38 -9.17 -4.26
C ALA A 181 -8.48 -10.11 -3.74
N GLU A 182 -9.68 -10.08 -4.33
CA GLU A 182 -10.74 -11.03 -4.00
C GLU A 182 -10.39 -12.46 -4.42
N ASP A 183 -9.81 -12.63 -5.61
CA ASP A 183 -9.36 -13.94 -6.11
C ASP A 183 -8.19 -14.51 -5.28
N GLU A 184 -7.28 -13.66 -4.81
CA GLU A 184 -6.22 -14.05 -3.87
C GLU A 184 -6.80 -14.45 -2.51
N ARG A 185 -7.76 -13.69 -1.98
CA ARG A 185 -8.47 -14.05 -0.75
C ARG A 185 -9.18 -15.40 -0.87
N ARG A 186 -9.84 -15.67 -1.99
CA ARG A 186 -10.52 -16.96 -2.23
C ARG A 186 -9.51 -18.11 -2.25
N ARG A 187 -8.40 -17.96 -2.97
CA ARG A 187 -7.30 -18.95 -2.99
C ARG A 187 -6.75 -19.22 -1.58
N ALA A 188 -6.51 -18.19 -0.79
CA ALA A 188 -6.04 -18.34 0.58
C ALA A 188 -7.05 -19.06 1.50
N LEU A 189 -8.36 -18.83 1.30
CA LEU A 189 -9.41 -19.57 2.02
C LEU A 189 -9.42 -21.04 1.64
N ASP A 190 -9.34 -21.36 0.34
CA ASP A 190 -9.32 -22.74 -0.14
C ASP A 190 -8.10 -23.51 0.42
N GLU A 191 -6.93 -22.88 0.45
CA GLU A 191 -5.72 -23.42 1.07
C GLU A 191 -5.91 -23.67 2.58
N ALA A 192 -6.52 -22.72 3.30
CA ALA A 192 -6.80 -22.88 4.72
C ALA A 192 -7.80 -24.02 5.00
N TYR A 193 -8.83 -24.20 4.17
CA TYR A 193 -9.75 -25.33 4.26
C TYR A 193 -9.05 -26.66 4.00
N ALA A 194 -8.17 -26.73 3.00
CA ALA A 194 -7.38 -27.92 2.73
C ALA A 194 -6.47 -28.29 3.91
N MET A 195 -5.79 -27.30 4.51
CA MET A 195 -4.98 -27.51 5.72
C MET A 195 -5.80 -28.00 6.90
N SER A 196 -6.99 -27.42 7.13
CA SER A 196 -7.90 -27.85 8.20
C SER A 196 -8.30 -29.33 8.07
N ASN A 197 -8.66 -29.76 6.85
CA ASN A 197 -9.02 -31.16 6.58
C ASN A 197 -7.85 -32.12 6.84
N ILE A 198 -6.62 -31.75 6.41
CA ILE A 198 -5.41 -32.54 6.67
C ILE A 198 -5.15 -32.65 8.18
N SER A 199 -5.34 -31.56 8.93
CA SER A 199 -5.21 -31.56 10.39
C SER A 199 -6.25 -32.45 11.07
N GLN A 200 -7.50 -32.45 10.61
CA GLN A 200 -8.54 -33.36 11.13
C GLN A 200 -8.19 -34.83 10.88
N HIS A 201 -7.76 -35.18 9.65
CA HIS A 201 -7.36 -36.54 9.34
C HIS A 201 -6.22 -37.01 10.25
N ALA A 202 -5.22 -36.18 10.49
CA ALA A 202 -4.11 -36.53 11.37
C ALA A 202 -4.54 -36.74 12.83
N ARG A 203 -5.51 -35.95 13.34
CA ARG A 203 -6.08 -36.18 14.68
C ARG A 203 -6.77 -37.53 14.79
N LEU A 204 -7.53 -37.93 13.76
CA LEU A 204 -8.17 -39.25 13.72
C LEU A 204 -7.14 -40.38 13.72
N VAL A 205 -6.02 -40.21 13.00
CA VAL A 205 -4.93 -41.20 13.01
C VAL A 205 -4.29 -41.28 14.40
N GLU A 206 -4.04 -40.14 15.04
CA GLU A 206 -3.48 -40.07 16.40
C GLU A 206 -4.41 -40.74 17.43
N GLU A 207 -5.71 -40.46 17.39
CA GLU A 207 -6.71 -41.07 18.26
C GLU A 207 -6.77 -42.60 18.07
N ASN A 208 -6.69 -43.07 16.83
CA ASN A 208 -6.63 -44.49 16.53
C ASN A 208 -5.37 -45.16 17.09
N ILE A 209 -4.22 -44.49 17.04
CA ILE A 209 -2.96 -44.97 17.64
C ILE A 209 -3.09 -45.01 19.17
N LEU A 210 -3.64 -43.98 19.80
CA LEU A 210 -3.83 -43.94 21.25
C LEU A 210 -4.78 -45.04 21.75
N ASN A 211 -5.94 -45.21 21.10
CA ASN A 211 -6.90 -46.28 21.43
C ASN A 211 -6.27 -47.67 21.31
N SER A 212 -5.45 -47.84 20.28
CA SER A 212 -4.70 -49.05 20.02
C SER A 212 -3.64 -49.37 21.08
N ILE A 213 -2.87 -48.36 21.52
CA ILE A 213 -1.91 -48.48 22.62
C ILE A 213 -2.63 -48.84 23.93
N SER A 214 -3.79 -48.25 24.18
CA SER A 214 -4.63 -48.59 25.34
C SER A 214 -5.03 -50.07 25.34
N ARG A 215 -5.50 -50.61 24.20
CA ARG A 215 -5.79 -52.06 24.06
C ARG A 215 -4.56 -52.93 24.30
N LEU A 216 -3.38 -52.49 23.85
CA LEU A 216 -2.13 -53.22 24.13
C LEU A 216 -1.80 -53.27 25.63
N ARG A 217 -2.11 -52.24 26.41
CA ARG A 217 -1.95 -52.28 27.88
C ARG A 217 -2.85 -53.31 28.55
N GLU A 218 -4.03 -53.58 28.00
CA GLU A 218 -4.93 -54.62 28.52
C GLU A 218 -4.32 -56.04 28.41
N PHE A 219 -3.37 -56.26 27.50
CA PHE A 219 -2.67 -57.55 27.34
C PHE A 219 -1.53 -57.78 28.36
N ASN A 220 -1.15 -56.78 29.16
CA ASN A 220 -0.09 -56.96 30.16
C ASN A 220 -0.48 -57.91 31.31
N ASN A 221 -1.75 -58.29 31.43
CA ASN A 221 -2.28 -59.16 32.48
C ASN A 221 -2.59 -60.61 32.01
N LEU A 222 -2.06 -61.06 30.87
CA LEU A 222 -2.39 -62.39 30.30
C LEU A 222 -1.19 -63.34 30.24
N GLU A 223 -1.31 -64.52 30.85
CA GLU A 223 -0.23 -65.51 31.02
C GLU A 223 0.02 -66.41 29.79
N ASP A 224 -0.88 -66.44 28.79
CA ASP A 224 -0.88 -67.44 27.70
C ASP A 224 -0.10 -67.05 26.40
N ASP A 225 0.52 -68.04 25.75
CA ASP A 225 1.51 -67.89 24.65
C ASP A 225 0.86 -67.56 23.29
N SER A 226 -0.42 -67.91 23.11
CA SER A 226 -1.26 -67.49 21.97
C SER A 226 -1.50 -65.97 21.98
N SER A 227 -1.63 -65.39 23.17
CA SER A 227 -1.81 -63.95 23.39
C SER A 227 -0.55 -63.16 23.04
N ARG A 228 0.65 -63.70 23.33
CA ARG A 228 1.94 -63.13 22.91
C ARG A 228 2.11 -63.07 21.39
N SER A 229 1.59 -64.06 20.67
CA SER A 229 1.67 -64.11 19.21
C SER A 229 0.70 -63.10 18.56
N ARG A 230 -0.52 -62.95 19.09
CA ARG A 230 -1.44 -61.87 18.67
C ARG A 230 -0.90 -60.48 19.02
N ALA A 231 -0.32 -60.29 20.20
CA ALA A 231 0.32 -59.03 20.61
C ALA A 231 1.49 -58.66 19.68
N ARG A 232 2.33 -59.63 19.27
CA ARG A 232 3.42 -59.41 18.29
C ARG A 232 2.89 -59.02 16.91
N LEU A 233 1.80 -59.62 16.43
CA LEU A 233 1.20 -59.27 15.14
C LEU A 233 0.63 -57.84 15.14
N ILE A 234 -0.01 -57.48 16.24
CA ILE A 234 -0.57 -56.15 16.48
C ILE A 234 0.57 -55.10 16.59
N ALA A 235 1.63 -55.38 17.35
CA ALA A 235 2.81 -54.52 17.46
C ALA A 235 3.50 -54.26 16.12
N ARG A 236 3.64 -55.29 15.26
CA ARG A 236 4.20 -55.13 13.90
C ARG A 236 3.35 -54.22 13.01
N ARG A 237 2.02 -54.28 13.15
CA ARG A 237 1.10 -53.39 12.42
C ARG A 237 1.25 -51.95 12.90
N PHE A 238 1.48 -51.74 14.20
CA PHE A 238 1.75 -50.42 14.79
C PHE A 238 3.08 -49.81 14.40
N SER A 239 4.18 -50.57 14.40
CA SER A 239 5.48 -50.04 14.00
C SER A 239 5.45 -49.44 12.59
N ARG A 240 4.61 -49.98 11.70
CA ARG A 240 4.42 -49.47 10.34
C ARG A 240 3.65 -48.14 10.30
N GLN A 241 2.57 -48.03 11.07
CA GLN A 241 1.77 -46.80 11.19
C GLN A 241 2.51 -45.68 11.93
N ILE A 242 3.27 -46.00 12.98
CA ILE A 242 4.11 -45.04 13.72
C ILE A 242 5.21 -44.47 12.80
N CYS A 243 5.86 -45.33 12.01
CA CYS A 243 6.83 -44.89 10.99
C CYS A 243 6.23 -43.88 10.00
N GLU A 244 4.98 -44.09 9.57
CA GLU A 244 4.28 -43.15 8.68
C GLU A 244 3.93 -41.83 9.38
N CYS A 245 3.47 -41.88 10.63
CA CYS A 245 3.20 -40.69 11.44
C CYS A 245 4.46 -39.87 11.73
N GLU A 246 5.58 -40.50 12.09
CA GLU A 246 6.86 -39.82 12.32
C GLU A 246 7.37 -39.13 11.05
N ARG A 247 7.27 -39.79 9.89
CA ARG A 247 7.60 -39.15 8.61
C ARG A 247 6.72 -37.93 8.32
N GLN A 248 5.44 -37.99 8.68
CA GLN A 248 4.53 -36.85 8.54
C GLN A 248 4.84 -35.73 9.56
N ALA A 249 5.22 -36.07 10.78
CA ALA A 249 5.63 -35.10 11.81
C ALA A 249 6.91 -34.35 11.41
N VAL A 250 7.92 -35.07 10.91
CA VAL A 250 9.15 -34.46 10.36
C VAL A 250 8.83 -33.54 9.18
N ARG A 251 7.90 -33.94 8.29
CA ARG A 251 7.43 -33.07 7.20
C ARG A 251 6.79 -31.79 7.72
N ARG A 252 5.96 -31.87 8.77
CA ARG A 252 5.33 -30.68 9.40
C ARG A 252 6.36 -29.77 10.04
N GLU A 253 7.31 -30.33 10.76
CA GLU A 253 8.37 -29.55 11.41
C GLU A 253 9.26 -28.84 10.38
N ASN A 254 9.56 -29.50 9.26
CA ASN A 254 10.27 -28.88 8.14
C ASN A 254 9.43 -27.79 7.45
N LEU A 255 8.13 -28.00 7.25
CA LEU A 255 7.21 -26.98 6.73
C LEU A 255 7.14 -25.76 7.65
N GLN A 256 7.08 -26.00 8.97
CA GLN A 256 7.06 -24.94 9.97
C GLN A 256 8.38 -24.17 10.00
N LYS A 257 9.53 -24.86 9.95
CA LYS A 257 10.86 -24.24 9.83
C LYS A 257 10.96 -23.40 8.55
N ASN A 258 10.44 -23.90 7.42
CA ASN A 258 10.42 -23.13 6.17
C ASN A 258 9.53 -21.89 6.26
N LEU A 259 8.35 -22.00 6.89
CA LEU A 259 7.49 -20.85 7.18
C LEU A 259 8.17 -19.83 8.09
N ASP A 260 8.88 -20.29 9.12
CA ASP A 260 9.60 -19.40 10.05
C ASP A 260 10.82 -18.76 9.38
N LEU A 261 11.49 -19.45 8.45
CA LEU A 261 12.54 -18.88 7.61
C LEU A 261 12.00 -17.81 6.65
N LEU A 262 10.86 -18.07 6.01
CA LEU A 262 10.18 -17.07 5.18
C LEU A 262 9.72 -15.85 6.00
N LYS A 263 9.22 -16.06 7.22
CA LYS A 263 8.90 -14.97 8.15
C LYS A 263 10.13 -14.17 8.58
N LYS A 264 11.27 -14.84 8.76
CA LYS A 264 12.54 -14.18 9.08
C LYS A 264 13.09 -13.40 7.89
N GLN A 265 12.97 -13.93 6.67
CA GLN A 265 13.34 -13.21 5.44
C GLN A 265 12.45 -11.99 5.26
N THR A 266 11.13 -12.13 5.33
CA THR A 266 10.21 -10.99 5.24
C THR A 266 10.40 -9.96 6.35
N ASN A 267 10.72 -10.37 7.58
CA ASN A 267 11.07 -9.45 8.66
C ASN A 267 12.47 -8.82 8.50
N ALA A 268 13.42 -9.52 7.87
CA ALA A 268 14.73 -8.96 7.54
C ALA A 268 14.60 -7.95 6.40
N ASP A 269 13.82 -8.26 5.36
CA ASP A 269 13.48 -7.33 4.28
C ASP A 269 12.72 -6.10 4.81
N ALA A 270 11.87 -6.26 5.82
CA ALA A 270 11.19 -5.15 6.51
C ALA A 270 12.13 -4.34 7.43
N LYS A 271 13.11 -5.00 8.06
CA LYS A 271 14.08 -4.34 8.94
C LYS A 271 15.22 -3.65 8.17
N ASP A 272 15.62 -4.19 7.03
CA ASP A 272 16.53 -3.52 6.09
C ASP A 272 15.85 -2.32 5.43
N ALA A 273 14.51 -2.33 5.31
CA ALA A 273 13.74 -1.13 4.96
C ALA A 273 13.72 -0.09 6.10
N ASP A 274 13.52 -0.52 7.37
CA ASP A 274 13.56 0.38 8.54
C ASP A 274 14.98 0.90 8.87
N ASP A 275 16.05 0.11 8.68
CA ASP A 275 17.45 0.54 8.90
C ASP A 275 18.00 1.38 7.74
N ALA A 276 17.42 1.28 6.54
CA ALA A 276 17.63 2.26 5.47
C ALA A 276 16.98 3.61 5.81
N ASP A 277 15.87 3.60 6.55
CA ASP A 277 15.19 4.79 7.09
C ASP A 277 15.85 5.36 8.37
N ALA A 278 16.64 4.56 9.09
CA ALA A 278 17.26 4.95 10.37
C ALA A 278 18.72 5.44 10.28
N LYS A 279 19.35 5.50 9.09
CA LYS A 279 20.65 6.18 8.95
C LYS A 279 20.47 7.70 9.05
N PRO A 280 21.00 8.37 10.09
CA PRO A 280 21.15 9.80 10.05
C PRO A 280 22.23 10.11 9.02
N ASN A 281 21.93 11.03 8.09
CA ASN A 281 22.97 11.69 7.30
C ASN A 281 24.04 12.23 8.26
N ALA A 282 25.23 11.65 8.17
CA ALA A 282 26.51 12.29 8.47
C ALA A 282 27.15 12.67 7.13
#